data_AF-A0A486XJY9-F1
#
_entry.id   AF-A0A486XJY9-F1
#
_cell.length_a   1.000
_cell.length_b   1.000
_cell.length_c   1.000
_cell.angle_alpha   90.00
_cell.angle_beta   90.00
_cell.angle_gamma   90.00
#
_symmetry.space_group_name_H-M   'P 1'
#
loop_
_entity.id
_entity.type
_entity.pdbx_description
1 polymer ?
#
loop_
_entity_poly.entity_id
_entity_poly.type
_entity_poly.pdbx_seq_one_letter_code
_entity_poly.pdbx_strand_id
1 'polypeptide(L)'
;MKFNRATAFEKHLLEAKKEHLAPVYLLAIPDAYERKRMAEQVAARIGFFYPDGTFTTKEAVPIVHLLDELNTISLFEKSRIVFYDSIQSIRKEDLNSLTRYFTNPASSTFLLLGISHAKTAQEIYMEGKKDLISCDFTEEKPWDRKERLKNYLRGFVTSRKKKCSSSLIEQLLEKRGMDLAILEQDLEKIITFIGERLNIEEMDLAAICTDQKLANLWQLSDGILFSKQKISLDSEIDISCLLSLIGQMRLQLQRSLEIRTLLEKKIPHAEIFSKFPAIKKNPLEKLFSFAQEKEEKWLIQALYHLFQTEMLAKNSAATPAVLLHMLNCQLSF
;
A
#
# COMPACT_ATOMS: atom_id res chain seq x y z
N MET A 1 12.20 -23.26 6.05
CA MET A 1 13.11 -22.52 5.12
C MET A 1 12.65 -21.07 5.00
N LYS A 2 13.55 -20.07 4.96
CA LYS A 2 13.19 -18.65 4.87
C LYS A 2 13.78 -18.00 3.62
N PHE A 3 12.95 -17.25 2.89
CA PHE A 3 13.32 -16.50 1.71
C PHE A 3 13.07 -15.02 1.91
N ASN A 4 14.09 -14.20 1.66
CA ASN A 4 14.00 -12.74 1.71
C ASN A 4 14.05 -12.10 0.31
N ARG A 5 14.04 -12.93 -0.75
CA ARG A 5 14.05 -12.50 -2.16
C ARG A 5 12.98 -13.28 -2.91
N ALA A 6 12.11 -12.56 -3.63
CA ALA A 6 11.04 -13.18 -4.42
C ALA A 6 11.57 -14.17 -5.46
N THR A 7 12.62 -13.82 -6.20
CA THR A 7 13.20 -14.70 -7.23
C THR A 7 13.68 -16.04 -6.67
N ALA A 8 14.23 -16.04 -5.47
CA ALA A 8 14.66 -17.27 -4.80
C ALA A 8 13.45 -18.10 -4.34
N PHE A 9 12.40 -17.46 -3.83
CA PHE A 9 11.16 -18.12 -3.43
C PHE A 9 10.41 -18.72 -4.63
N GLU A 10 10.24 -17.94 -5.71
CA GLU A 10 9.62 -18.39 -6.95
C GLU A 10 10.39 -19.55 -7.57
N LYS A 11 11.72 -19.46 -7.65
CA LYS A 11 12.57 -20.55 -8.13
C LYS A 11 12.35 -21.83 -7.30
N HIS A 12 12.33 -21.69 -5.98
CA HIS A 12 12.06 -22.81 -5.09
C HIS A 12 10.67 -23.43 -5.34
N LEU A 13 9.63 -22.61 -5.49
CA LEU A 13 8.28 -23.10 -5.81
C LEU A 13 8.25 -23.84 -7.16
N LEU A 14 8.92 -23.31 -8.19
CA LEU A 14 8.97 -23.93 -9.52
C LEU A 14 9.76 -25.24 -9.53
N GLU A 15 10.87 -25.32 -8.79
CA GLU A 15 11.71 -26.52 -8.68
C GLU A 15 11.17 -27.55 -7.69
N ALA A 16 10.23 -27.16 -6.81
CA ALA A 16 9.61 -28.07 -5.85
C ALA A 16 8.90 -29.23 -6.58
N LYS A 17 9.20 -30.45 -6.13
CA LYS A 17 8.43 -31.66 -6.46
C LYS A 17 7.24 -31.77 -5.50
N LYS A 18 6.28 -32.62 -5.82
CA LYS A 18 5.10 -32.88 -4.96
C LYS A 18 5.49 -33.17 -3.50
N GLU A 19 6.55 -33.95 -3.29
CA GLU A 19 7.07 -34.34 -1.97
C GLU A 19 7.79 -33.19 -1.22
N HIS A 20 8.17 -32.12 -1.91
CA HIS A 20 8.88 -30.97 -1.34
C HIS A 20 7.94 -29.78 -1.05
N LEU A 21 6.63 -29.93 -1.27
CA LEU A 21 5.66 -28.92 -0.87
C LEU A 21 5.53 -28.92 0.64
N ALA A 22 5.61 -27.74 1.26
CA ALA A 22 5.40 -27.61 2.69
C ALA A 22 3.90 -27.60 3.00
N PRO A 23 3.46 -28.23 4.09
CA PRO A 23 2.07 -28.11 4.55
C PRO A 23 1.72 -26.69 5.00
N VAL A 24 2.73 -25.90 5.41
CA VAL A 24 2.53 -24.52 5.89
C VAL A 24 3.46 -23.55 5.17
N TYR A 25 2.89 -22.47 4.65
CA TYR A 25 3.62 -21.34 4.09
C TYR A 25 3.33 -20.06 4.88
N LEU A 26 4.36 -19.29 5.17
CA LEU A 26 4.26 -17.98 5.83
C LEU A 26 4.61 -16.87 4.84
N LEU A 27 3.62 -16.04 4.50
CA LEU A 27 3.73 -14.91 3.59
C LEU A 27 3.76 -13.61 4.39
N ALA A 28 4.97 -13.23 4.80
CA ALA A 28 5.23 -12.03 5.57
C ALA A 28 5.49 -10.85 4.62
N ILE A 29 4.42 -10.24 4.11
CA ILE A 29 4.49 -9.11 3.18
C ILE A 29 3.60 -7.97 3.72
N PRO A 30 4.11 -6.74 3.89
CA PRO A 30 3.34 -5.64 4.48
C PRO A 30 2.05 -5.31 3.71
N ASP A 31 2.12 -5.27 2.39
CA ASP A 31 0.99 -4.94 1.52
C ASP A 31 0.03 -6.12 1.36
N ALA A 32 -1.26 -5.88 1.59
CA ALA A 32 -2.28 -6.93 1.55
C ALA A 32 -2.56 -7.47 0.15
N TYR A 33 -2.52 -6.60 -0.86
CA TYR A 33 -2.73 -7.01 -2.24
C TYR A 33 -1.56 -7.87 -2.72
N GLU A 34 -0.33 -7.45 -2.42
CA GLU A 34 0.88 -8.23 -2.72
C GLU A 34 0.88 -9.59 -2.00
N ARG A 35 0.46 -9.66 -0.72
CA ARG A 35 0.28 -10.93 -0.01
C ARG A 35 -0.69 -11.86 -0.72
N LYS A 36 -1.86 -11.34 -1.09
CA LYS A 36 -2.88 -12.12 -1.79
C LYS A 36 -2.35 -12.66 -3.12
N ARG A 37 -1.65 -11.84 -3.91
CA ARG A 37 -1.01 -12.28 -5.16
C ARG A 37 0.03 -13.38 -4.93
N MET A 38 0.85 -13.24 -3.90
CA MET A 38 1.81 -14.30 -3.52
C MET A 38 1.10 -15.58 -3.09
N ALA A 39 -0.01 -15.48 -2.35
CA ALA A 39 -0.80 -16.63 -1.95
C ALA A 39 -1.42 -17.35 -3.16
N GLU A 40 -1.95 -16.59 -4.13
CA GLU A 40 -2.48 -17.14 -5.38
C GLU A 40 -1.38 -17.85 -6.20
N GLN A 41 -0.15 -17.33 -6.23
CA GLN A 41 0.98 -17.99 -6.90
C GLN A 41 1.37 -19.30 -6.22
N VAL A 42 1.44 -19.33 -4.89
CA VAL A 42 1.70 -20.57 -4.13
C VAL A 42 0.56 -21.56 -4.35
N ALA A 43 -0.69 -21.12 -4.28
CA ALA A 43 -1.87 -21.95 -4.49
C ALA A 43 -1.91 -22.53 -5.90
N ALA A 44 -1.59 -21.75 -6.93
CA ALA A 44 -1.49 -22.23 -8.31
C ALA A 44 -0.42 -23.32 -8.45
N ARG A 45 0.72 -23.17 -7.76
CA ARG A 45 1.78 -24.19 -7.77
C ARG A 45 1.35 -25.48 -7.08
N ILE A 46 0.66 -25.39 -5.94
CA ILE A 46 0.10 -26.56 -5.26
C ILE A 46 -0.97 -27.21 -6.14
N GLY A 47 -1.87 -26.41 -6.72
CA GLY A 47 -2.94 -26.87 -7.61
C GLY A 47 -2.44 -27.59 -8.86
N PHE A 48 -1.25 -27.26 -9.37
CA PHE A 48 -0.61 -28.03 -10.44
C PHE A 48 -0.40 -29.52 -10.06
N PHE A 49 -0.08 -29.81 -8.80
CA PHE A 49 0.09 -31.18 -8.30
C PHE A 49 -1.22 -31.79 -7.76
N TYR A 50 -2.19 -30.94 -7.42
CA TYR A 50 -3.49 -31.31 -6.89
C TYR A 50 -4.62 -30.56 -7.62
N PRO A 51 -4.96 -30.96 -8.86
CA PRO A 51 -5.89 -30.21 -9.71
C PRO A 51 -7.33 -30.20 -9.18
N ASP A 52 -7.72 -31.21 -8.39
CA ASP A 52 -9.03 -31.31 -7.74
C ASP A 52 -9.06 -30.58 -6.38
N GLY A 53 -8.04 -29.77 -6.08
CA GLY A 53 -7.91 -29.05 -4.83
C GLY A 53 -8.72 -27.76 -4.79
N THR A 54 -9.19 -27.37 -3.60
CA THR A 54 -9.88 -26.09 -3.41
C THR A 54 -8.96 -25.04 -2.78
N PHE A 55 -9.12 -23.79 -3.21
CA PHE A 55 -8.44 -22.63 -2.63
C PHE A 55 -9.46 -21.71 -1.99
N THR A 56 -9.37 -21.52 -0.68
CA THR A 56 -10.26 -20.64 0.08
C THR A 56 -9.47 -19.55 0.79
N THR A 57 -10.01 -18.33 0.81
CA THR A 57 -9.46 -17.22 1.58
C THR A 57 -10.33 -16.98 2.81
N LYS A 58 -9.69 -16.79 3.96
CA LYS A 58 -10.32 -16.58 5.26
C LYS A 58 -9.72 -15.34 5.91
N GLU A 59 -10.59 -14.44 6.34
CA GLU A 59 -10.24 -13.21 7.03
C GLU A 59 -11.09 -13.09 8.29
N ALA A 60 -10.49 -12.64 9.39
CA ALA A 60 -11.16 -12.42 10.68
C ALA A 60 -11.96 -13.62 11.26
N VAL A 61 -11.63 -14.86 10.87
CA VAL A 61 -12.24 -16.08 11.41
C VAL A 61 -11.53 -16.48 12.72
N PRO A 62 -12.26 -16.84 13.79
CA PRO A 62 -11.65 -17.37 15.02
C PRO A 62 -10.76 -18.58 14.74
N ILE A 63 -9.59 -18.64 15.38
CA ILE A 63 -8.60 -19.71 15.13
C ILE A 63 -9.15 -21.11 15.42
N VAL A 64 -10.07 -21.26 16.39
CA VAL A 64 -10.74 -22.54 16.65
C VAL A 64 -11.46 -23.06 15.41
N HIS A 65 -12.25 -22.22 14.74
CA HIS A 65 -12.97 -22.61 13.52
C HIS A 65 -12.02 -22.88 12.34
N LEU A 66 -10.92 -22.11 12.24
CA LEU A 66 -9.88 -22.38 11.26
C LEU A 66 -9.26 -23.77 11.49
N LEU A 67 -8.91 -24.11 12.74
CA LEU A 67 -8.32 -25.41 13.07
C LEU A 67 -9.29 -26.56 12.82
N ASP A 68 -10.58 -26.39 13.12
CA ASP A 68 -11.61 -27.38 12.79
C ASP A 68 -11.66 -27.63 11.28
N GLU A 69 -11.67 -26.57 10.47
CA GLU A 69 -11.66 -26.65 9.00
C GLU A 69 -10.36 -27.30 8.47
N LEU A 70 -9.20 -26.98 9.05
CA LEU A 70 -7.92 -27.53 8.63
C LEU A 70 -7.78 -29.03 8.92
N ASN A 71 -8.37 -29.51 10.01
CA ASN A 71 -8.34 -30.91 10.43
C ASN A 71 -9.48 -31.76 9.85
N THR A 72 -10.51 -31.13 9.28
CA THR A 72 -11.66 -31.84 8.70
C THR A 72 -11.27 -32.47 7.36
N ILE A 73 -11.29 -33.81 7.28
CA ILE A 73 -11.08 -34.55 6.05
C ILE A 73 -12.27 -34.31 5.11
N SER A 74 -11.98 -33.88 3.88
CA SER A 74 -13.00 -33.73 2.83
C SER A 74 -13.36 -35.08 2.24
N LEU A 75 -14.65 -35.34 2.03
CA LEU A 75 -15.12 -36.53 1.29
C LEU A 75 -15.01 -36.36 -0.23
N PHE A 76 -14.92 -35.13 -0.71
CA PHE A 76 -14.98 -34.79 -2.14
C PHE A 76 -13.68 -34.16 -2.66
N GLU A 77 -12.95 -33.43 -1.81
CA GLU A 77 -11.72 -32.73 -2.20
C GLU A 77 -10.50 -33.58 -1.85
N LYS A 78 -9.59 -33.80 -2.80
CA LYS A 78 -8.34 -34.53 -2.55
C LYS A 78 -7.30 -33.69 -1.80
N SER A 79 -7.40 -32.38 -1.88
CA SER A 79 -6.56 -31.45 -1.14
C SER A 79 -7.27 -30.12 -0.90
N ARG A 80 -6.97 -29.47 0.22
CA ARG A 80 -7.49 -28.13 0.56
C ARG A 80 -6.34 -27.16 0.72
N ILE A 81 -6.47 -25.95 0.18
CA ILE A 81 -5.54 -24.84 0.36
C ILE A 81 -6.30 -23.71 1.04
N VAL A 82 -5.90 -23.34 2.26
CA VAL A 82 -6.52 -22.27 3.04
C VAL A 82 -5.54 -21.11 3.17
N PHE A 83 -5.90 -19.94 2.66
CA PHE A 83 -5.18 -18.69 2.91
C PHE A 83 -5.85 -17.92 4.04
N TYR A 84 -5.13 -17.75 5.15
CA TYR A 84 -5.60 -17.01 6.32
C TYR A 84 -4.81 -15.71 6.48
N ASP A 85 -5.46 -14.57 6.23
CA ASP A 85 -4.83 -13.26 6.16
C ASP A 85 -5.27 -12.30 7.29
N SER A 86 -5.20 -12.78 8.53
CA SER A 86 -5.59 -11.98 9.72
C SER A 86 -4.83 -12.38 10.97
N ILE A 87 -3.61 -12.92 10.82
CA ILE A 87 -2.86 -13.44 11.96
C ILE A 87 -2.29 -12.36 12.87
N GLN A 88 -2.21 -11.12 12.40
CA GLN A 88 -1.74 -9.98 13.20
C GLN A 88 -2.65 -9.63 14.38
N SER A 89 -3.94 -9.99 14.33
CA SER A 89 -4.95 -9.62 15.32
C SER A 89 -5.34 -10.76 16.26
N ILE A 90 -4.67 -11.92 16.20
CA ILE A 90 -5.03 -13.07 17.05
C ILE A 90 -4.38 -12.97 18.43
N ARG A 91 -5.02 -13.60 19.43
CA ARG A 91 -4.50 -13.64 20.80
C ARG A 91 -3.31 -14.60 20.89
N LYS A 92 -2.48 -14.47 21.93
CA LYS A 92 -1.33 -15.36 22.14
C LYS A 92 -1.75 -16.81 22.33
N GLU A 93 -2.88 -17.05 22.98
CA GLU A 93 -3.43 -18.40 23.20
C GLU A 93 -3.83 -19.06 21.87
N ASP A 94 -4.42 -18.28 20.96
CA ASP A 94 -4.78 -18.72 19.62
C ASP A 94 -3.54 -19.00 18.77
N LEU A 95 -2.51 -18.14 18.89
CA LEU A 95 -1.21 -18.35 18.23
C LEU A 95 -0.57 -19.67 18.69
N ASN A 96 -0.59 -19.95 19.99
CA ASN A 96 -0.08 -21.21 20.54
C ASN A 96 -0.87 -22.43 20.04
N SER A 97 -2.17 -22.29 19.82
CA SER A 97 -3.00 -23.36 19.27
C SER A 97 -2.66 -23.62 17.80
N LEU A 98 -2.40 -22.55 17.05
CA LEU A 98 -1.97 -22.63 15.66
C LEU A 98 -0.55 -23.21 15.51
N THR A 99 0.39 -22.86 16.40
CA THR A 99 1.75 -23.42 16.34
C THR A 99 1.77 -24.92 16.66
N ARG A 100 0.86 -25.40 17.54
CA ARG A 100 0.65 -26.84 17.75
C ARG A 100 0.23 -27.55 16.48
N TYR A 101 -0.64 -26.95 15.65
CA TYR A 101 -1.01 -27.54 14.35
C TYR A 101 0.20 -27.74 13.43
N PHE A 102 1.20 -26.85 13.46
CA PHE A 102 2.40 -26.99 12.61
C PHE A 102 3.20 -28.27 12.89
N THR A 103 3.09 -28.84 14.10
CA THR A 103 3.79 -30.08 14.47
C THR A 103 3.19 -31.34 13.87
N ASN A 104 1.91 -31.30 13.50
CA ASN A 104 1.21 -32.43 12.89
C ASN A 104 0.08 -31.91 11.97
N PRO A 105 0.43 -31.26 10.85
CA PRO A 105 -0.56 -30.73 9.92
C PRO A 105 -1.29 -31.85 9.19
N ALA A 106 -2.53 -31.59 8.78
CA ALA A 106 -3.31 -32.55 8.01
C ALA A 106 -2.66 -32.79 6.63
N SER A 107 -2.47 -34.05 6.25
CA SER A 107 -1.70 -34.45 5.05
C SER A 107 -2.32 -34.01 3.71
N SER A 108 -3.62 -33.74 3.70
CA SER A 108 -4.36 -33.24 2.53
C SER A 108 -4.63 -31.73 2.60
N THR A 109 -4.05 -31.00 3.54
CA THR A 109 -4.34 -29.58 3.75
C THR A 109 -3.07 -28.74 3.70
N PHE A 110 -3.11 -27.65 2.97
CA PHE A 110 -2.07 -26.64 2.87
C PHE A 110 -2.57 -25.35 3.51
N LEU A 111 -1.80 -24.81 4.44
CA LEU A 111 -2.11 -23.55 5.13
C LEU A 111 -1.15 -22.45 4.66
N LEU A 112 -1.70 -21.38 4.09
CA LEU A 112 -0.97 -20.17 3.75
C LEU A 112 -1.31 -19.09 4.79
N LEU A 113 -0.32 -18.59 5.52
CA LEU A 113 -0.49 -17.56 6.55
C LEU A 113 -0.03 -16.21 6.03
N GLY A 114 -0.93 -15.24 5.95
CA GLY A 114 -0.61 -13.86 5.60
C GLY A 114 -0.31 -13.03 6.84
N ILE A 115 0.79 -12.28 6.82
CA ILE A 115 1.15 -11.36 7.91
C ILE A 115 1.86 -10.10 7.42
N SER A 116 1.58 -8.96 8.05
CA SER A 116 2.21 -7.68 7.73
C SER A 116 3.35 -7.26 8.66
N HIS A 117 3.40 -7.78 9.90
CA HIS A 117 4.36 -7.35 10.93
C HIS A 117 5.57 -8.29 11.06
N ALA A 118 6.78 -7.71 10.99
CA ALA A 118 8.06 -8.43 11.09
C ALA A 118 8.21 -9.25 12.40
N LYS A 119 7.89 -8.65 13.55
CA LYS A 119 8.08 -9.27 14.86
C LYS A 119 7.27 -10.58 14.98
N THR A 120 5.98 -10.51 14.68
CA THR A 120 5.10 -11.68 14.75
C THR A 120 5.44 -12.71 13.67
N ALA A 121 5.91 -12.28 12.49
CA ALA A 121 6.39 -13.19 11.46
C ALA A 121 7.60 -14.00 11.94
N GLN A 122 8.53 -13.34 12.64
CA GLN A 122 9.68 -13.99 13.24
C GLN A 122 9.27 -14.97 14.35
N GLU A 123 8.31 -14.61 15.20
CA GLU A 123 7.77 -15.50 16.24
C GLU A 123 7.16 -16.77 15.61
N ILE A 124 6.28 -16.64 14.62
CA ILE A 124 5.67 -17.78 13.90
C ILE A 124 6.73 -18.64 13.22
N TYR A 125 7.70 -18.01 12.55
CA TYR A 125 8.77 -18.71 11.87
C TYR A 125 9.63 -19.53 12.84
N MET A 126 9.91 -19.00 14.04
CA MET A 126 10.73 -19.69 15.03
C MET A 126 10.04 -20.94 15.59
N GLU A 127 8.72 -20.90 15.74
CA GLU A 127 7.90 -22.01 16.22
C GLU A 127 7.69 -23.09 15.14
N GLY A 128 7.57 -22.71 13.85
CA GLY A 128 7.29 -23.64 12.74
C GLY A 128 8.50 -24.27 12.04
N LYS A 129 9.74 -24.01 12.50
CA LYS A 129 11.02 -24.16 11.75
C LYS A 129 11.23 -25.38 10.83
N LYS A 130 10.64 -26.55 11.10
CA LYS A 130 10.90 -27.77 10.30
C LYS A 130 9.98 -27.94 9.10
N ASP A 131 8.70 -27.58 9.24
CA ASP A 131 7.66 -27.88 8.24
C ASP A 131 7.08 -26.63 7.56
N LEU A 132 7.69 -25.46 7.86
CA LEU A 132 7.25 -24.16 7.36
C LEU A 132 8.24 -23.56 6.36
N ILE A 133 7.71 -23.11 5.22
CA ILE A 133 8.43 -22.26 4.26
C ILE A 133 7.94 -20.81 4.41
N SER A 134 8.87 -19.87 4.56
CA SER A 134 8.55 -18.45 4.72
C SER A 134 9.07 -17.61 3.56
N CYS A 135 8.22 -16.73 3.05
CA CYS A 135 8.55 -15.63 2.16
C CYS A 135 8.39 -14.32 2.96
N ASP A 136 9.48 -13.63 3.26
CA ASP A 136 9.50 -12.47 4.16
C ASP A 136 10.07 -11.23 3.49
N PHE A 137 9.19 -10.26 3.25
CA PHE A 137 9.46 -8.92 2.72
C PHE A 137 9.14 -7.81 3.72
N THR A 138 9.02 -8.14 5.02
CA THR A 138 8.68 -7.13 6.04
C THR A 138 9.76 -6.07 6.24
N GLU A 139 11.01 -6.40 5.94
CA GLU A 139 12.17 -5.49 5.98
C GLU A 139 12.72 -5.17 4.58
N GLU A 140 11.91 -5.37 3.53
CA GLU A 140 12.33 -5.13 2.15
C GLU A 140 12.60 -3.63 1.91
N LYS A 141 13.75 -3.32 1.31
CA LYS A 141 14.13 -1.94 1.01
C LYS A 141 13.35 -1.42 -0.20
N PRO A 142 13.09 -0.10 -0.29
CA PRO A 142 12.31 0.46 -1.39
C PRO A 142 12.84 0.17 -2.80
N TRP A 143 14.18 0.11 -2.97
CA TRP A 143 14.79 -0.22 -4.27
C TRP A 143 14.65 -1.70 -4.62
N ASP A 144 14.75 -2.60 -3.63
CA ASP A 144 14.54 -4.04 -3.81
C ASP A 144 13.07 -4.31 -4.17
N ARG A 145 12.13 -3.64 -3.49
CA ARG A 145 10.70 -3.67 -3.82
C ARG A 145 10.44 -3.19 -5.26
N LYS A 146 11.05 -2.07 -5.67
CA LYS A 146 10.91 -1.55 -7.04
C LYS A 146 11.38 -2.58 -8.07
N GLU A 147 12.51 -3.24 -7.85
CA GLU A 147 13.02 -4.28 -8.75
C GLU A 147 12.09 -5.51 -8.79
N ARG A 148 11.60 -5.96 -7.64
CA ARG A 148 10.62 -7.05 -7.55
C ARG A 148 9.35 -6.73 -8.33
N LEU A 149 8.80 -5.52 -8.18
CA LEU A 149 7.63 -5.08 -8.94
C LEU A 149 7.92 -5.03 -10.44
N LYS A 150 9.08 -4.53 -10.89
CA LYS A 150 9.47 -4.56 -12.31
C LYS A 150 9.44 -5.98 -12.87
N ASN A 151 9.99 -6.95 -12.15
CA ASN A 151 10.02 -8.34 -12.57
C ASN A 151 8.63 -8.96 -12.59
N TYR A 152 7.82 -8.70 -11.56
CA TYR A 152 6.42 -9.13 -11.51
C TYR A 152 5.62 -8.59 -12.71
N LEU A 153 5.68 -7.29 -12.98
CA LEU A 153 4.91 -6.66 -14.06
C LEU A 153 5.33 -7.19 -15.45
N ARG A 154 6.62 -7.45 -15.67
CA ARG A 154 7.08 -8.13 -16.91
C ARG A 154 6.50 -9.54 -17.03
N GLY A 155 6.50 -10.30 -15.93
CA GLY A 155 5.87 -11.62 -15.86
C GLY A 155 4.36 -11.56 -16.15
N PHE A 156 3.69 -10.56 -15.60
CA PHE A 156 2.27 -10.29 -15.80
C PHE A 156 1.94 -10.05 -17.30
N VAL A 157 2.66 -9.13 -17.94
CA VAL A 157 2.50 -8.84 -19.39
C VAL A 157 2.79 -10.09 -20.24
N THR A 158 3.83 -10.85 -19.88
CA THR A 158 4.22 -12.07 -20.59
C THR A 158 3.16 -13.17 -20.45
N SER A 159 2.54 -13.30 -19.27
CA SER A 159 1.44 -14.26 -19.02
C SER A 159 0.21 -14.00 -19.89
N ARG A 160 0.03 -12.76 -20.34
CA ARG A 160 -1.01 -12.34 -21.29
C ARG A 160 -0.57 -12.37 -22.76
N LYS A 161 0.57 -13.01 -23.05
CA LYS A 161 1.13 -13.13 -24.40
C LYS A 161 1.41 -11.77 -25.07
N LYS A 162 1.66 -10.73 -24.26
CA LYS A 162 2.05 -9.39 -24.73
C LYS A 162 3.54 -9.14 -24.44
N LYS A 163 4.08 -8.08 -25.01
CA LYS A 163 5.47 -7.64 -24.84
C LYS A 163 5.50 -6.17 -24.43
N CYS A 164 6.43 -5.82 -23.54
CA CYS A 164 6.71 -4.43 -23.17
C CYS A 164 8.22 -4.22 -23.05
N SER A 165 8.67 -2.98 -23.25
CA SER A 165 10.06 -2.61 -23.01
C SER A 165 10.32 -2.39 -21.51
N SER A 166 11.57 -2.54 -21.08
CA SER A 166 11.96 -2.21 -19.69
C SER A 166 11.71 -0.74 -19.36
N SER A 167 11.90 0.16 -20.32
CA SER A 167 11.65 1.60 -20.16
C SER A 167 10.17 1.90 -19.91
N LEU A 168 9.26 1.18 -20.56
CA LEU A 168 7.82 1.37 -20.35
C LEU A 168 7.39 1.00 -18.93
N ILE A 169 7.93 -0.09 -18.38
CA ILE A 169 7.67 -0.48 -16.98
C ILE A 169 8.25 0.56 -16.01
N GLU A 170 9.40 1.15 -16.33
CA GLU A 170 9.97 2.25 -15.54
C GLU A 170 9.07 3.50 -15.56
N GLN A 171 8.61 3.91 -16.73
CA GLN A 171 7.67 5.02 -16.89
C GLN A 171 6.36 4.77 -16.13
N LEU A 172 5.81 3.55 -16.19
CA LEU A 172 4.60 3.19 -15.45
C LEU A 172 4.81 3.34 -13.93
N LEU A 173 5.92 2.82 -13.39
CA LEU A 173 6.26 2.96 -11.97
C LEU A 173 6.51 4.42 -11.56
N GLU A 174 7.08 5.22 -12.44
CA GLU A 174 7.30 6.66 -12.19
C GLU A 174 5.98 7.45 -12.19
N LYS A 175 5.05 7.09 -13.07
CA LYS A 175 3.74 7.75 -13.18
C LYS A 175 2.72 7.32 -12.13
N ARG A 176 2.76 6.07 -11.69
CA ARG A 176 1.75 5.48 -10.79
C ARG A 176 2.26 5.15 -9.38
N GLY A 177 3.57 5.14 -9.18
CA GLY A 177 4.18 4.72 -7.92
C GLY A 177 4.34 3.20 -7.83
N MET A 178 4.35 2.67 -6.59
CA MET A 178 4.63 1.25 -6.28
C MET A 178 3.41 0.50 -5.73
N ASP A 179 2.20 0.98 -6.02
CA ASP A 179 0.96 0.29 -5.63
C ASP A 179 0.65 -0.81 -6.67
N LEU A 180 0.83 -2.08 -6.28
CA LEU A 180 0.68 -3.20 -7.20
C LEU A 180 -0.75 -3.32 -7.75
N ALA A 181 -1.78 -3.00 -6.95
CA ALA A 181 -3.16 -3.12 -7.39
C ALA A 181 -3.46 -2.14 -8.53
N ILE A 182 -2.97 -0.90 -8.40
CA ILE A 182 -3.12 0.14 -9.42
C ILE A 182 -2.31 -0.23 -10.67
N LEU A 183 -1.06 -0.67 -10.49
CA LEU A 183 -0.16 -1.05 -11.59
C LEU A 183 -0.74 -2.20 -12.43
N GLU A 184 -1.25 -3.25 -11.77
CA GLU A 184 -1.90 -4.36 -12.46
C GLU A 184 -3.17 -3.92 -13.16
N GLN A 185 -4.02 -3.12 -12.50
CA GLN A 185 -5.26 -2.64 -13.08
C GLN A 185 -5.01 -1.84 -14.36
N ASP A 186 -3.98 -0.99 -14.38
CA ASP A 186 -3.64 -0.22 -15.55
C ASP A 186 -3.03 -1.06 -16.67
N LEU A 187 -2.16 -2.02 -16.34
CA LEU A 187 -1.68 -2.96 -17.34
C LEU A 187 -2.82 -3.77 -17.95
N GLU A 188 -3.81 -4.18 -17.18
CA GLU A 188 -5.01 -4.85 -17.70
C GLU A 188 -5.79 -3.97 -18.68
N LYS A 189 -6.00 -2.69 -18.32
CA LYS A 189 -6.65 -1.73 -19.22
C LYS A 189 -5.85 -1.55 -20.50
N ILE A 190 -4.53 -1.40 -20.41
CA ILE A 190 -3.65 -1.24 -21.57
C ILE A 190 -3.70 -2.49 -22.45
N ILE A 191 -3.57 -3.69 -21.87
CA ILE A 191 -3.63 -4.96 -22.60
C ILE A 191 -4.98 -5.11 -23.33
N THR A 192 -6.07 -4.69 -22.69
CA THR A 192 -7.40 -4.69 -23.28
C THR A 192 -7.51 -3.66 -24.41
N PHE A 193 -6.99 -2.46 -24.20
CA PHE A 193 -7.02 -1.35 -25.14
C PHE A 193 -6.28 -1.65 -26.45
N ILE A 194 -5.09 -2.26 -26.37
CA ILE A 194 -4.29 -2.60 -27.56
C ILE A 194 -4.88 -3.76 -28.38
N GLY A 195 -5.88 -4.48 -27.86
CA GLY A 195 -6.53 -5.60 -28.53
C GLY A 195 -5.53 -6.67 -28.96
N GLU A 196 -5.47 -6.95 -30.26
CA GLU A 196 -4.60 -7.99 -30.84
C GLU A 196 -3.12 -7.60 -30.91
N ARG A 197 -2.78 -6.30 -30.83
CA ARG A 197 -1.37 -5.86 -30.95
C ARG A 197 -0.53 -6.49 -29.84
N LEU A 198 0.65 -6.98 -30.21
CA LEU A 198 1.53 -7.72 -29.30
C LEU A 198 2.36 -6.81 -28.39
N ASN A 199 2.79 -5.66 -28.89
CA ASN A 199 3.68 -4.75 -28.18
C ASN A 199 2.87 -3.62 -27.52
N ILE A 200 3.14 -3.39 -26.24
CA ILE A 200 2.71 -2.19 -25.53
C ILE A 200 3.70 -1.08 -25.86
N GLU A 201 3.20 0.06 -26.33
CA GLU A 201 3.97 1.24 -26.70
C GLU A 201 3.73 2.40 -25.73
N GLU A 202 4.62 3.40 -25.72
CA GLU A 202 4.53 4.55 -24.81
C GLU A 202 3.23 5.36 -25.02
N MET A 203 2.73 5.42 -26.25
CA MET A 203 1.46 6.07 -26.55
C MET A 203 0.26 5.40 -25.88
N ASP A 204 0.32 4.08 -25.64
CA ASP A 204 -0.75 3.35 -24.95
C ASP A 204 -0.79 3.70 -23.47
N LEU A 205 0.41 3.85 -22.89
CA LEU A 205 0.57 4.30 -21.52
C LEU A 205 0.02 5.72 -21.36
N ALA A 206 0.31 6.63 -22.31
CA ALA A 206 -0.23 7.99 -22.28
C ALA A 206 -1.76 8.04 -22.49
N ALA A 207 -2.33 7.12 -23.28
CA ALA A 207 -3.77 7.07 -23.54
C ALA A 207 -4.59 6.54 -22.35
N ILE A 208 -4.02 5.61 -21.57
CA ILE A 208 -4.75 4.91 -20.49
C ILE A 208 -4.34 5.39 -19.10
N CYS A 209 -3.06 5.65 -18.87
CA CYS A 209 -2.57 6.08 -17.57
C CYS A 209 -2.64 7.59 -17.46
N THR A 210 -3.53 8.06 -16.57
CA THR A 210 -3.43 9.42 -16.04
C THR A 210 -2.18 9.55 -15.16
N ASP A 211 -1.61 10.74 -15.02
CA ASP A 211 -0.49 10.92 -14.10
C ASP A 211 -1.02 10.87 -12.67
N GLN A 212 -0.86 9.71 -12.01
CA GLN A 212 -1.14 9.59 -10.58
C GLN A 212 0.15 9.91 -9.84
N LYS A 213 0.59 11.17 -9.93
CA LYS A 213 1.58 11.70 -9.00
C LYS A 213 0.93 11.83 -7.62
N LEU A 214 0.78 10.69 -6.94
CA LEU A 214 0.62 10.63 -5.50
C LEU A 214 1.85 11.19 -4.77
N ALA A 215 2.93 11.51 -5.49
CA ALA A 215 3.89 12.51 -5.06
C ALA A 215 3.25 13.90 -5.19
N ASN A 216 2.75 14.55 -4.16
CA ASN A 216 2.68 14.27 -2.73
C ASN A 216 1.64 15.32 -2.32
N LEU A 217 0.38 14.98 -2.05
CA LEU A 217 -0.60 15.99 -1.59
C LEU A 217 0.00 16.81 -0.44
N TRP A 218 0.85 16.17 0.36
CA TRP A 218 1.73 16.79 1.35
C TRP A 218 2.77 17.77 0.80
N GLN A 219 3.54 17.42 -0.24
CA GLN A 219 4.49 18.33 -0.87
C GLN A 219 3.79 19.46 -1.61
N LEU A 220 2.61 19.21 -2.19
CA LEU A 220 1.79 20.22 -2.85
C LEU A 220 1.22 21.20 -1.83
N SER A 221 0.59 20.70 -0.76
CA SER A 221 0.13 21.49 0.40
C SER A 221 1.29 22.31 0.97
N ASP A 222 2.43 21.67 1.18
CA ASP A 222 3.61 22.31 1.72
C ASP A 222 4.21 23.34 0.79
N GLY A 223 4.16 23.10 -0.51
CA GLY A 223 4.64 24.03 -1.52
C GLY A 223 3.74 25.27 -1.60
N ILE A 224 2.41 25.11 -1.45
CA ILE A 224 1.44 26.21 -1.45
C ILE A 224 1.56 27.03 -0.16
N LEU A 225 1.66 26.37 1.00
CA LEU A 225 1.65 27.08 2.29
C LEU A 225 3.02 27.59 2.72
N PHE A 226 4.07 26.77 2.59
CA PHE A 226 5.38 27.05 3.19
C PHE A 226 6.44 27.51 2.19
N SER A 227 6.23 27.29 0.88
CA SER A 227 7.23 27.64 -0.13
C SER A 227 6.82 28.89 -0.93
N LYS A 228 7.80 29.73 -1.28
CA LYS A 228 7.60 30.83 -2.25
C LYS A 228 7.78 30.37 -3.71
N GLN A 229 7.98 29.08 -3.94
CA GLN A 229 8.17 28.58 -5.30
C GLN A 229 6.84 28.60 -6.03
N LYS A 230 6.83 29.15 -7.24
CA LYS A 230 5.71 28.97 -8.17
C LYS A 230 5.62 27.47 -8.47
N ILE A 231 4.74 26.77 -7.78
CA ILE A 231 4.36 25.43 -8.18
C ILE A 231 3.71 25.58 -9.55
N SER A 232 4.30 24.99 -10.59
CA SER A 232 3.57 24.84 -11.85
C SER A 232 2.46 23.84 -11.60
N LEU A 233 1.23 24.34 -11.52
CA LEU A 233 0.01 23.55 -11.34
C LEU A 233 -0.42 22.91 -12.67
N ASP A 234 0.54 22.50 -13.50
CA ASP A 234 0.34 21.90 -14.84
C ASP A 234 -0.24 20.47 -14.79
N SER A 235 -1.12 20.16 -13.84
CA SER A 235 -1.66 18.80 -13.72
C SER A 235 -3.15 18.81 -13.48
N GLU A 236 -3.82 17.89 -14.15
CA GLU A 236 -5.24 17.56 -14.10
C GLU A 236 -5.67 17.22 -12.65
N ILE A 237 -5.87 18.24 -11.82
CA ILE A 237 -6.42 18.08 -10.49
C ILE A 237 -7.91 17.84 -10.63
N ASP A 238 -8.36 16.66 -10.22
CA ASP A 238 -9.78 16.37 -10.09
C ASP A 238 -10.35 16.96 -8.79
N ILE A 239 -11.67 16.90 -8.66
CA ILE A 239 -12.36 17.42 -7.47
C ILE A 239 -11.98 16.67 -6.20
N SER A 240 -11.67 15.37 -6.28
CA SER A 240 -11.31 14.56 -5.12
C SER A 240 -9.96 15.01 -4.56
N CYS A 241 -8.98 15.17 -5.44
CA CYS A 241 -7.64 15.68 -5.15
C CYS A 241 -7.71 17.09 -4.56
N LEU A 242 -8.50 18.00 -5.14
CA LEU A 242 -8.68 19.35 -4.60
C LEU A 242 -9.27 19.34 -3.17
N LEU A 243 -10.31 18.55 -2.93
CA LEU A 243 -10.93 18.45 -1.60
C LEU A 243 -9.98 17.84 -0.56
N SER A 244 -9.21 16.82 -0.93
CA SER A 244 -8.18 16.24 -0.06
C SER A 244 -7.07 17.26 0.25
N LEU A 245 -6.61 18.01 -0.74
CA LEU A 245 -5.62 19.08 -0.58
C LEU A 245 -6.12 20.17 0.38
N ILE A 246 -7.36 20.64 0.20
CA ILE A 246 -8.00 21.62 1.08
C ILE A 246 -8.06 21.10 2.52
N GLY A 247 -8.48 19.85 2.71
CA GLY A 247 -8.55 19.23 4.04
C GLY A 247 -7.17 19.18 4.72
N GLN A 248 -6.13 18.86 3.96
CA GLN A 248 -4.77 18.84 4.46
C GLN A 248 -4.24 20.24 4.82
N MET A 249 -4.42 21.22 3.93
CA MET A 249 -4.00 22.60 4.17
C MET A 249 -4.73 23.21 5.37
N ARG A 250 -6.02 22.89 5.55
CA ARG A 250 -6.81 23.31 6.71
C ARG A 250 -6.20 22.81 8.01
N LEU A 251 -5.86 21.52 8.07
CA LEU A 251 -5.23 20.95 9.26
C LEU A 251 -3.90 21.63 9.59
N GLN A 252 -3.08 21.92 8.58
CA GLN A 252 -1.81 22.63 8.76
C GLN A 252 -2.05 24.07 9.27
N LEU A 253 -2.96 24.83 8.66
CA LEU A 253 -3.29 26.20 9.08
C LEU A 253 -3.92 26.25 10.48
N GLN A 254 -4.83 25.34 10.82
CA GLN A 254 -5.43 25.27 12.16
C GLN A 254 -4.36 25.02 13.24
N ARG A 255 -3.41 24.11 12.98
CA ARG A 255 -2.30 23.83 13.89
C ARG A 255 -1.36 25.03 14.00
N SER A 256 -1.03 25.69 12.89
CA SER A 256 -0.21 26.90 12.91
C SER A 256 -0.91 28.06 13.64
N LEU A 257 -2.23 28.20 13.51
CA LEU A 257 -3.01 29.18 14.27
C LEU A 257 -2.97 28.87 15.77
N GLU A 258 -3.17 27.61 16.16
CA GLU A 258 -3.06 27.20 17.56
C GLU A 258 -1.67 27.51 18.13
N ILE A 259 -0.60 27.17 17.39
CA ILE A 259 0.77 27.51 17.77
C ILE A 259 0.94 29.03 17.88
N ARG A 260 0.41 29.82 16.95
CA ARG A 260 0.47 31.29 16.98
C ARG A 260 -0.20 31.87 18.23
N THR A 261 -1.39 31.39 18.58
CA THR A 261 -2.09 31.81 19.80
C THR A 261 -1.30 31.46 21.06
N LEU A 262 -0.61 30.32 21.09
CA LEU A 262 0.26 29.94 22.21
C LEU A 262 1.51 30.83 22.29
N LEU A 263 2.09 31.21 21.15
CA LEU A 263 3.21 32.15 21.07
C LEU A 263 2.84 33.55 21.60
N GLU A 264 1.64 34.04 21.27
CA GLU A 264 1.15 35.34 21.76
C GLU A 264 0.88 35.32 23.27
N LYS A 265 0.49 34.17 23.81
CA LYS A 265 0.41 33.91 25.26
C LYS A 265 1.78 33.75 25.93
N LYS A 266 2.88 33.92 25.20
CA LYS A 266 4.27 33.79 25.67
C LYS A 266 4.61 32.42 26.28
N ILE A 267 3.96 31.36 25.80
CA ILE A 267 4.22 30.00 26.27
C ILE A 267 5.59 29.54 25.73
N PRO A 268 6.46 28.93 26.56
CA PRO A 268 7.77 28.47 26.12
C PRO A 268 7.70 27.39 25.02
N HIS A 269 8.67 27.40 24.12
CA HIS A 269 8.77 26.46 22.99
C HIS A 269 8.61 24.98 23.40
N ALA A 270 9.27 24.56 24.49
CA ALA A 270 9.20 23.17 24.96
C ALA A 270 7.78 22.76 25.40
N GLU A 271 7.02 23.68 25.99
CA GLU A 271 5.65 23.44 26.44
C GLU A 271 4.66 23.48 25.27
N ILE A 272 4.96 24.23 24.20
CA ILE A 272 4.17 24.17 22.96
C ILE A 272 4.32 22.78 22.32
N PHE A 273 5.54 22.26 22.22
CA PHE A 273 5.79 20.96 21.58
C PHE A 273 5.17 19.79 22.34
N SER A 274 5.11 19.85 23.67
CA SER A 274 4.46 18.81 24.48
C SER A 274 2.94 18.72 24.27
N LYS A 275 2.29 19.79 23.76
CA LYS A 275 0.87 19.79 23.41
C LYS A 275 0.55 19.07 22.11
N PHE A 276 1.55 18.72 21.30
CA PHE A 276 1.37 18.03 20.01
C PHE A 276 2.11 16.68 19.94
N PRO A 277 1.88 15.73 20.88
CA PRO A 277 2.64 14.48 20.96
C PRO A 277 2.42 13.53 19.77
N ALA A 278 1.30 13.69 19.05
CA ALA A 278 0.98 12.89 17.87
C ALA A 278 1.74 13.34 16.60
N ILE A 279 2.41 14.50 16.63
CA ILE A 279 3.13 15.06 15.47
C ILE A 279 4.62 14.80 15.65
N LYS A 280 5.27 14.22 14.62
CA LYS A 280 6.72 14.03 14.62
C LYS A 280 7.45 15.38 14.72
N LYS A 281 8.68 15.37 15.26
CA LYS A 281 9.49 16.57 15.49
C LYS A 281 9.66 17.45 14.24
N ASN A 282 10.13 16.91 13.11
CA ASN A 282 10.42 17.74 11.94
C ASN A 282 9.17 18.43 11.33
N PRO A 283 8.02 17.74 11.14
CA PRO A 283 6.79 18.41 10.73
C PRO A 283 6.30 19.48 11.71
N LEU A 284 6.45 19.25 13.02
CA LEU A 284 6.05 20.21 14.04
C LEU A 284 6.94 21.46 14.04
N GLU A 285 8.25 21.30 13.89
CA GLU A 285 9.20 22.43 13.72
C GLU A 285 8.82 23.28 12.51
N LYS A 286 8.43 22.65 11.39
CA LYS A 286 7.98 23.36 10.19
C LYS A 286 6.72 24.20 10.44
N LEU A 287 5.71 23.62 11.09
CA LEU A 287 4.48 24.33 11.45
C LEU A 287 4.76 25.48 12.42
N PHE A 288 5.71 25.29 13.34
CA PHE A 288 6.13 26.28 14.31
C PHE A 288 6.83 27.47 13.65
N SER A 289 7.82 27.24 12.79
CA SER A 289 8.49 28.31 12.03
C SER A 289 7.49 29.11 11.21
N PHE A 290 6.56 28.43 10.52
CA PHE A 290 5.52 29.11 9.76
C PHE A 290 4.58 29.97 10.63
N ALA A 291 4.20 29.48 11.81
CA ALA A 291 3.38 30.23 12.77
C ALA A 291 4.11 31.43 13.39
N GLN A 292 5.45 31.42 13.43
CA GLN A 292 6.24 32.59 13.84
C GLN A 292 6.25 33.67 12.77
N GLU A 293 6.34 33.27 11.49
CA GLU A 293 6.40 34.19 10.34
C GLU A 293 5.06 34.86 10.03
N LYS A 294 3.94 34.15 10.22
CA LYS A 294 2.60 34.64 9.88
C LYS A 294 1.86 35.24 11.08
N GLU A 295 1.07 36.29 10.82
CA GLU A 295 0.18 36.88 11.82
C GLU A 295 -1.08 36.04 12.03
N GLU A 296 -1.68 36.13 13.22
CA GLU A 296 -2.94 35.45 13.55
C GLU A 296 -4.05 35.80 12.55
N LYS A 297 -4.19 37.10 12.22
CA LYS A 297 -5.17 37.60 11.24
C LYS A 297 -4.99 36.95 9.87
N TRP A 298 -3.75 36.78 9.43
CA TRP A 298 -3.45 36.15 8.14
C TRP A 298 -3.86 34.68 8.13
N LEU A 299 -3.56 33.94 9.21
CA LEU A 299 -3.93 32.52 9.33
C LEU A 299 -5.46 32.33 9.33
N ILE A 300 -6.20 33.20 10.01
CA ILE A 300 -7.67 33.21 9.99
C ILE A 300 -8.19 33.50 8.57
N GLN A 301 -7.62 34.49 7.88
CA GLN A 301 -8.01 34.83 6.52
C GLN A 301 -7.71 33.70 5.52
N ALA A 302 -6.57 33.02 5.66
CA ALA A 302 -6.21 31.85 4.86
C ALA A 302 -7.21 30.70 5.05
N LEU A 303 -7.65 30.44 6.29
CA LEU A 303 -8.70 29.46 6.59
C LEU A 303 -10.04 29.83 5.94
N TYR A 304 -10.38 31.13 5.92
CA TYR A 304 -11.58 31.61 5.25
C TYR A 304 -11.51 31.40 3.72
N HIS A 305 -10.37 31.68 3.09
CA HIS A 305 -10.16 31.41 1.66
C HIS A 305 -10.26 29.91 1.33
N LEU A 306 -9.73 29.03 2.17
CA LEU A 306 -9.91 27.58 2.02
C LEU A 306 -11.39 27.18 2.10
N PHE A 307 -12.14 27.76 3.04
CA PHE A 307 -13.56 27.48 3.18
C PHE A 307 -14.36 27.95 1.96
N GLN A 308 -14.10 29.17 1.46
CA GLN A 308 -14.73 29.67 0.25
C GLN A 308 -14.43 28.79 -0.97
N THR A 309 -13.17 28.36 -1.12
CA THR A 309 -12.75 27.49 -2.21
C THR A 309 -13.44 26.12 -2.12
N GLU A 310 -13.57 25.55 -0.92
CA GLU A 310 -14.32 24.30 -0.71
C GLU A 310 -15.79 24.45 -1.09
N MET A 311 -16.42 25.56 -0.68
CA MET A 311 -17.83 25.85 -1.00
C MET A 311 -18.04 25.98 -2.49
N LEU A 312 -17.13 26.65 -3.21
CA LEU A 312 -17.17 26.74 -4.66
C LEU A 312 -16.96 25.36 -5.30
N ALA A 313 -15.99 24.57 -4.83
CA ALA A 313 -15.73 23.23 -5.37
C ALA A 313 -16.95 22.31 -5.23
N LYS A 314 -17.68 22.37 -4.11
CA LYS A 314 -18.84 21.51 -3.85
C LYS A 314 -20.12 21.94 -4.54
N ASN A 315 -20.29 23.24 -4.78
CA ASN A 315 -21.58 23.81 -5.18
C ASN A 315 -21.58 24.52 -6.55
N SER A 316 -20.46 24.50 -7.28
CA SER A 316 -20.37 25.14 -8.60
C SER A 316 -19.80 24.19 -9.65
N ALA A 317 -19.98 24.53 -10.92
CA ALA A 317 -19.36 23.84 -12.06
C ALA A 317 -17.93 24.35 -12.35
N ALA A 318 -17.30 25.05 -11.40
CA ALA A 318 -15.95 25.59 -11.60
C ALA A 318 -14.92 24.47 -11.69
N THR A 319 -14.00 24.60 -12.64
CA THR A 319 -12.92 23.64 -12.83
C THR A 319 -11.98 23.62 -11.61
N PRO A 320 -11.65 22.44 -11.05
CA PRO A 320 -10.82 22.36 -9.84
C PRO A 320 -9.44 23.04 -9.98
N ALA A 321 -8.83 22.96 -11.17
CA ALA A 321 -7.58 23.66 -11.48
C ALA A 321 -7.70 25.19 -11.29
N VAL A 322 -8.80 25.79 -11.76
CA VAL A 322 -9.05 27.24 -11.62
C VAL A 322 -9.22 27.61 -10.15
N LEU A 323 -9.98 26.82 -9.40
CA LEU A 323 -10.19 27.04 -7.97
C LEU A 323 -8.88 26.98 -7.19
N LEU A 324 -7.99 26.03 -7.52
CA LEU A 324 -6.69 25.94 -6.89
C LEU A 324 -5.78 27.12 -7.23
N HIS A 325 -5.78 27.58 -8.49
CA HIS A 325 -5.04 28.78 -8.90
C HIS A 325 -5.53 30.01 -8.12
N MET A 326 -6.85 30.19 -8.02
CA MET A 326 -7.45 31.28 -7.25
C MET A 326 -7.03 31.23 -5.78
N LEU A 327 -7.11 30.06 -5.15
CA LEU A 327 -6.68 29.86 -3.77
C LEU A 327 -5.20 30.20 -3.59
N ASN A 328 -4.32 29.73 -4.49
CA ASN A 328 -2.89 30.01 -4.42
C ASN A 328 -2.59 31.52 -4.51
N CYS A 329 -3.31 32.24 -5.39
CA CYS A 329 -3.22 33.70 -5.46
C CYS A 329 -3.70 34.37 -4.17
N GLN A 330 -4.83 33.92 -3.60
CA GLN A 330 -5.38 34.47 -2.35
C GLN A 330 -4.44 34.27 -1.15
N LEU A 331 -3.66 33.19 -1.13
CA LEU A 331 -2.68 32.88 -0.09
C LEU A 331 -1.32 33.59 -0.30
N SER A 332 -1.10 34.23 -1.45
CA SER A 332 0.16 34.92 -1.76
C SER A 332 0.21 36.39 -1.27
N PHE A 333 -0.87 36.90 -0.67
CA PHE A 333 -0.98 38.26 -0.14
C PHE A 333 -0.39 38.41 1.27
#